data_AF-A0A917CGU3-F1
#
_entry.id   AF-A0A917CGU3-F1
#
_cell.length_a   1.000
_cell.length_b   1.000
_cell.length_c   1.000
_cell.angle_alpha   90.00
_cell.angle_beta   90.00
_cell.angle_gamma   90.00
#
_symmetry.space_group_name_H-M   'P 1'
#
loop_
_entity.id
_entity.type
_entity.pdbx_description
1 polymer ?
#
loop_
_entity_poly.entity_id
_entity_poly.type
_entity_poly.pdbx_seq_one_letter_code
_entity_poly.pdbx_strand_id
1 'polypeptide(L)'
;MTTLTAPQTATLPNIALTGALRSGKSSVSAYLRDKYGYTEFAFGDEMKRFAHEIFNVPQSPKPRELYQWFGETMRQRDPDVWVRKCFEDIRWYTDNYARDEYIQQTPPPVVITDLRLPTEYDRCRSEGYVIIRIRAQSALRIHRAVESADTFNLRDLTHETESHVDKFAVDYEITNDGSLAELYAAVDAIMADLKR
;
A
#
# COMPACT_ATOMS: atom_id res chain seq x y z
N MET A 1 -34.85 16.11 -29.10
CA MET A 1 -33.81 16.60 -28.17
C MET A 1 -33.02 15.40 -27.70
N THR A 2 -31.88 15.14 -28.32
CA THR A 2 -31.01 14.02 -27.97
C THR A 2 -30.12 14.48 -26.83
N THR A 3 -30.38 13.99 -25.61
CA THR A 3 -29.51 14.21 -24.46
C THR A 3 -28.20 13.48 -24.70
N LEU A 4 -27.15 14.24 -25.02
CA LEU A 4 -25.77 13.76 -24.96
C LEU A 4 -25.46 13.46 -23.50
N THR A 5 -25.41 12.18 -23.15
CA THR A 5 -24.85 11.72 -21.87
C THR A 5 -23.37 12.08 -21.90
N ALA A 6 -22.89 12.86 -20.93
CA ALA A 6 -21.46 13.15 -20.79
C ALA A 6 -20.70 11.81 -20.69
N PRO A 7 -19.52 11.67 -21.32
CA PRO A 7 -18.73 10.46 -21.18
C PRO A 7 -18.41 10.24 -19.70
N GLN A 8 -18.80 9.08 -19.18
CA GLN A 8 -18.45 8.64 -17.84
C GLN A 8 -16.92 8.47 -17.84
N THR A 9 -16.19 9.40 -17.24
CA THR A 9 -14.73 9.28 -17.10
C THR A 9 -14.45 8.00 -16.33
N ALA A 10 -13.79 7.03 -16.95
CA ALA A 10 -13.44 5.78 -16.29
C ALA A 10 -12.65 6.09 -15.02
N THR A 11 -13.20 5.70 -13.88
CA THR A 11 -12.54 5.84 -12.57
C THR A 11 -11.41 4.83 -12.50
N LEU A 12 -10.21 5.29 -12.17
CA LEU A 12 -9.07 4.40 -11.94
C LEU A 12 -9.40 3.41 -10.81
N PRO A 13 -8.99 2.14 -10.91
CA PRO A 13 -9.26 1.15 -9.88
C PRO A 13 -8.41 1.42 -8.62
N ASN A 14 -8.83 0.88 -7.48
CA ASN A 14 -7.98 0.88 -6.30
C ASN A 14 -6.80 -0.09 -6.49
N ILE A 15 -5.64 0.24 -5.93
CA ILE A 15 -4.40 -0.53 -6.08
C ILE A 15 -3.93 -1.05 -4.72
N ALA A 16 -3.42 -2.28 -4.67
CA ALA A 16 -2.67 -2.79 -3.53
C ALA A 16 -1.23 -3.11 -3.97
N LEU A 17 -0.26 -2.50 -3.29
CA LEU A 17 1.16 -2.74 -3.52
C LEU A 17 1.67 -3.83 -2.59
N THR A 18 2.29 -4.85 -3.19
CA THR A 18 3.01 -5.88 -2.46
C THR A 18 4.46 -5.96 -2.95
N GLY A 19 5.33 -6.57 -2.15
CA GLY A 19 6.75 -6.65 -2.47
C GLY A 19 7.62 -6.61 -1.22
N ALA A 20 8.82 -7.13 -1.34
CA ALA A 20 9.75 -7.24 -0.23
C ALA A 20 10.28 -5.87 0.25
N LEU A 21 10.80 -5.76 1.47
CA LEU A 21 11.29 -4.47 2.00
C LEU A 21 12.37 -3.85 1.08
N ARG A 22 12.39 -2.53 0.88
CA ARG A 22 13.33 -1.83 -0.04
C ARG A 22 13.19 -2.19 -1.52
N SER A 23 12.09 -2.84 -1.94
CA SER A 23 11.83 -3.09 -3.37
C SER A 23 11.45 -1.85 -4.17
N GLY A 24 11.09 -0.73 -3.52
CA GLY A 24 10.66 0.50 -4.21
C GLY A 24 9.17 0.84 -4.09
N LYS A 25 8.40 0.07 -3.31
CA LYS A 25 6.97 0.33 -3.06
C LYS A 25 6.66 1.78 -2.67
N SER A 26 7.42 2.37 -1.74
CA SER A 26 7.21 3.75 -1.31
C SER A 26 7.40 4.75 -2.45
N SER A 27 8.35 4.49 -3.36
CA SER A 27 8.55 5.31 -4.56
C SER A 27 7.37 5.17 -5.53
N VAL A 28 6.89 3.95 -5.75
CA VAL A 28 5.70 3.69 -6.59
C VAL A 28 4.46 4.36 -6.01
N SER A 29 4.23 4.23 -4.71
CA SER A 29 3.09 4.83 -4.01
C SER A 29 3.11 6.36 -4.12
N ALA A 30 4.26 6.98 -3.83
CA ALA A 30 4.43 8.42 -3.98
C ALA A 30 4.16 8.86 -5.43
N TYR A 31 4.63 8.09 -6.42
CA TYR A 31 4.38 8.39 -7.83
C TYR A 31 2.89 8.28 -8.21
N LEU A 32 2.18 7.25 -7.72
CA LEU A 32 0.73 7.10 -7.90
C LEU A 32 -0.04 8.26 -7.28
N ARG A 33 0.34 8.69 -6.08
CA ARG A 33 -0.24 9.87 -5.44
C ARG A 33 0.01 11.13 -6.25
N ASP A 34 1.27 11.42 -6.56
CA ASP A 34 1.68 12.71 -7.13
C ASP A 34 1.24 12.87 -8.59
N LYS A 35 1.20 11.78 -9.38
CA LYS A 35 0.85 11.81 -10.81
C LYS A 35 -0.58 11.38 -11.12
N TYR A 36 -1.11 10.41 -10.38
CA TYR A 36 -2.41 9.79 -10.65
C TYR A 36 -3.48 10.12 -9.61
N GLY A 37 -3.15 10.91 -8.59
CA GLY A 37 -4.09 11.41 -7.59
C GLY A 37 -4.53 10.35 -6.58
N TYR A 38 -3.77 9.27 -6.40
CA TYR A 38 -4.13 8.24 -5.43
C TYR A 38 -4.01 8.74 -3.99
N THR A 39 -4.91 8.27 -3.12
CA THR A 39 -4.79 8.44 -1.66
C THR A 39 -4.17 7.19 -1.04
N GLU A 40 -3.13 7.39 -0.24
CA GLU A 40 -2.34 6.31 0.35
C GLU A 40 -2.94 5.83 1.69
N PHE A 41 -3.05 4.51 1.85
CA PHE A 41 -3.39 3.84 3.10
C PHE A 41 -2.42 2.68 3.36
N ALA A 42 -2.31 2.25 4.60
CA ALA A 42 -1.55 1.06 4.96
C ALA A 42 -2.28 0.26 6.04
N PHE A 43 -2.23 -1.07 5.98
CA PHE A 43 -2.80 -1.93 7.00
C PHE A 43 -2.18 -1.66 8.38
N GLY A 44 -0.91 -1.28 8.40
CA GLY A 44 -0.21 -0.95 9.64
C GLY A 44 -0.52 0.42 10.23
N ASP A 45 -1.31 1.30 9.60
CA ASP A 45 -1.44 2.69 10.05
C ASP A 45 -2.19 2.83 11.36
N GLU A 46 -3.37 2.22 11.46
CA GLU A 46 -4.16 2.20 12.71
C GLU A 46 -3.41 1.47 13.83
N MET A 47 -2.66 0.41 13.50
CA MET A 47 -1.80 -0.28 14.46
C MET A 47 -0.75 0.66 15.06
N LYS A 48 -0.04 1.42 14.22
CA LYS A 48 0.95 2.40 14.68
C LYS A 48 0.28 3.49 15.51
N ARG A 49 -0.86 4.02 15.04
CA ARG A 49 -1.62 5.08 15.72
C ARG A 49 -1.95 4.66 17.15
N PHE A 50 -2.59 3.49 17.33
CA PHE A 50 -2.93 2.97 18.64
C PHE A 50 -1.70 2.63 19.49
N ALA A 51 -0.62 2.09 18.90
CA ALA A 51 0.61 1.81 19.65
C ALA A 51 1.19 3.10 20.25
N HIS A 52 1.23 4.20 19.49
CA HIS A 52 1.68 5.49 20.00
C HIS A 52 0.73 6.09 21.03
N GLU A 53 -0.57 5.99 20.81
CA GLU A 53 -1.60 6.49 21.72
C GLU A 53 -1.54 5.79 23.08
N ILE A 54 -1.36 4.47 23.09
CA ILE A 54 -1.37 3.65 24.32
C ILE A 54 -0.04 3.75 25.08
N PHE A 55 1.08 3.61 24.37
CA PHE A 55 2.40 3.48 25.01
C PHE A 55 3.19 4.79 25.10
N ASN A 56 2.70 5.86 24.47
CA ASN A 56 3.31 7.18 24.48
C ASN A 56 4.80 7.17 24.09
N VAL A 57 5.15 6.40 23.05
CA VAL A 57 6.52 6.30 22.52
C VAL A 57 6.71 7.23 21.32
N PRO A 58 7.92 7.79 21.10
CA PRO A 58 8.19 8.61 19.92
C PRO A 58 8.17 7.77 18.62
N GLN A 59 7.89 8.41 17.49
CA GLN A 59 7.97 7.77 16.17
C GLN A 59 9.40 7.57 15.68
N SER A 60 10.36 8.32 16.25
CA SER A 60 11.78 8.26 15.88
C SER A 60 12.66 8.08 17.13
N PRO A 61 13.60 7.11 17.13
CA PRO A 61 13.76 6.07 16.11
C PRO A 61 12.52 5.16 16.02
N LYS A 62 12.27 4.58 14.85
CA LYS A 62 11.06 3.77 14.59
C LYS A 62 10.98 2.59 15.57
N PRO A 63 9.95 2.48 16.43
CA PRO A 63 9.85 1.44 17.45
C PRO A 63 9.34 0.11 16.84
N ARG A 64 10.20 -0.54 16.04
CA ARG A 64 9.84 -1.74 15.24
C ARG A 64 9.36 -2.91 16.08
N GLU A 65 10.04 -3.17 17.20
CA GLU A 65 9.71 -4.26 18.11
C GLU A 65 8.29 -4.08 18.67
N LEU A 66 7.98 -2.88 19.18
CA LEU A 66 6.64 -2.55 19.66
C LEU A 66 5.57 -2.77 18.59
N TYR A 67 5.80 -2.29 17.37
CA TYR A 67 4.85 -2.47 16.27
C TYR A 67 4.60 -3.94 15.91
N GLN A 68 5.67 -4.74 15.88
CA GLN A 68 5.58 -6.18 15.60
C GLN A 68 4.81 -6.88 16.70
N TRP A 69 5.24 -6.71 17.95
CA TRP A 69 4.60 -7.32 19.12
C TRP A 69 3.13 -6.91 19.25
N PHE A 70 2.83 -5.62 19.18
CA PHE A 70 1.45 -5.11 19.33
C PHE A 70 0.56 -5.62 18.18
N GLY A 71 1.07 -5.54 16.95
CA GLY A 71 0.34 -6.01 15.77
C GLY A 71 0.05 -7.51 15.81
N GLU A 72 1.00 -8.34 16.22
CA GLU A 72 0.83 -9.79 16.38
C GLU A 72 -0.09 -10.14 17.55
N THR A 73 0.06 -9.48 18.69
CA THR A 73 -0.76 -9.73 19.89
C THR A 73 -2.24 -9.48 19.62
N MET A 74 -2.58 -8.36 18.96
CA MET A 74 -3.98 -8.06 18.63
C MET A 74 -4.57 -9.09 17.64
N ARG A 75 -3.76 -9.57 16.69
CA ARG A 75 -4.16 -10.61 15.72
C ARG A 75 -4.44 -11.97 16.35
N GLN A 76 -3.86 -12.29 17.51
CA GLN A 76 -4.21 -13.53 18.23
C GLN A 76 -5.67 -13.55 18.67
N ARG A 77 -6.28 -12.37 18.90
CA ARG A 77 -7.68 -12.24 19.30
C ARG A 77 -8.60 -12.03 18.11
N ASP A 78 -8.21 -11.16 17.19
CA ASP A 78 -8.94 -10.83 15.96
C ASP A 78 -7.95 -10.81 14.79
N PRO A 79 -7.82 -11.91 14.03
CA PRO A 79 -6.86 -12.04 12.92
C PRO A 79 -6.98 -10.94 11.85
N ASP A 80 -8.17 -10.34 11.73
CA ASP A 80 -8.49 -9.33 10.72
C ASP A 80 -8.55 -7.91 11.30
N VAL A 81 -8.15 -7.70 12.56
CA VAL A 81 -8.30 -6.40 13.25
C VAL A 81 -7.73 -5.24 12.43
N TRP A 82 -6.55 -5.40 11.85
CA TRP A 82 -5.87 -4.34 11.08
C TRP A 82 -6.42 -4.22 9.65
N VAL A 83 -6.85 -5.33 9.05
CA VAL A 83 -7.56 -5.34 7.76
C VAL A 83 -8.87 -4.57 7.91
N ARG A 84 -9.69 -4.94 8.89
CA ARG A 84 -10.95 -4.29 9.20
C ARG A 84 -10.76 -2.81 9.48
N LYS A 85 -9.77 -2.43 10.30
CA LYS A 85 -9.46 -1.03 10.62
C LYS A 85 -9.05 -0.21 9.39
N CYS A 86 -8.18 -0.74 8.54
CA CYS A 86 -7.79 -0.08 7.29
C CYS A 86 -9.00 0.16 6.37
N PHE A 87 -9.86 -0.84 6.19
CA PHE A 87 -11.05 -0.68 5.36
C PHE A 87 -12.16 0.17 6.02
N GLU A 88 -12.23 0.24 7.35
CA GLU A 88 -13.06 1.23 8.07
C GLU A 88 -12.61 2.65 7.75
N ASP A 89 -11.31 2.91 7.74
CA ASP A 89 -10.72 4.22 7.43
C ASP A 89 -10.92 4.61 5.96
N ILE A 90 -10.69 3.67 5.03
CA ILE A 90 -10.98 3.87 3.60
C ILE A 90 -12.46 4.20 3.37
N ARG A 91 -13.39 3.47 4.01
CA ARG A 91 -14.82 3.78 3.91
C ARG A 91 -15.16 5.15 4.47
N TRP A 92 -14.58 5.51 5.61
CA TRP A 92 -14.77 6.84 6.18
C TRP A 92 -14.30 7.91 5.20
N TYR A 93 -13.11 7.74 4.62
CA TYR A 93 -12.58 8.65 3.60
C TYR A 93 -13.53 8.79 2.40
N THR A 94 -13.97 7.68 1.80
CA THR A 94 -14.86 7.73 0.62
C THR A 94 -16.22 8.33 0.94
N ASP A 95 -16.80 7.98 2.09
CA ASP A 95 -18.12 8.47 2.51
C ASP A 95 -18.10 9.98 2.83
N ASN A 96 -17.04 10.47 3.48
CA ASN A 96 -16.92 11.91 3.77
C ASN A 96 -16.65 12.71 2.51
N TYR A 97 -15.83 12.18 1.58
CA TYR A 97 -15.60 12.83 0.29
C TYR A 97 -16.90 12.97 -0.51
N ALA A 98 -17.74 11.93 -0.52
CA ALA A 98 -19.03 11.95 -1.22
C ALA A 98 -20.07 12.89 -0.58
N ARG A 99 -19.89 13.26 0.69
CA ARG A 99 -20.80 14.16 1.42
C ARG A 99 -20.37 15.62 1.41
N ASP A 100 -19.17 15.92 0.93
CA ASP A 100 -18.68 17.30 0.84
C ASP A 100 -19.40 18.03 -0.32
N GLU A 101 -20.33 18.91 0.04
CA GLU A 101 -21.16 19.67 -0.91
C GLU A 101 -20.34 20.56 -1.85
N TYR A 102 -19.09 20.87 -1.50
CA TYR A 102 -18.17 21.66 -2.32
C TYR A 102 -17.33 20.80 -3.27
N ILE A 103 -17.32 19.47 -3.09
CA ILE A 103 -16.55 18.52 -3.89
C ILE A 103 -17.51 17.61 -4.67
N GLN A 104 -17.96 18.07 -5.85
CA GLN A 104 -18.79 17.27 -6.76
C GLN A 104 -17.97 16.28 -7.59
N GLN A 105 -17.09 15.51 -6.95
CA GLN A 105 -16.22 14.56 -7.63
C GLN A 105 -16.26 13.20 -6.96
N THR A 106 -16.05 12.15 -7.76
CA THR A 106 -15.80 10.81 -7.26
C THR A 106 -14.58 10.84 -6.34
N PRO A 107 -14.59 10.11 -5.20
CA PRO A 107 -13.41 10.03 -4.35
C PRO A 107 -12.19 9.59 -5.18
N PRO A 108 -11.02 10.22 -4.95
CA PRO A 108 -9.78 9.76 -5.55
C PRO A 108 -9.53 8.27 -5.30
N PRO A 109 -8.88 7.57 -6.25
CA PRO A 109 -8.60 6.15 -6.10
C PRO A 109 -7.65 5.90 -4.92
N VAL A 110 -7.74 4.71 -4.32
CA VAL A 110 -6.99 4.33 -3.12
C VAL A 110 -5.81 3.45 -3.49
N VAL A 111 -4.66 3.68 -2.85
CA VAL A 111 -3.51 2.77 -2.88
C VAL A 111 -3.19 2.24 -1.48
N ILE A 112 -3.28 0.94 -1.28
CA ILE A 112 -2.79 0.27 -0.07
C ILE A 112 -1.32 -0.10 -0.26
N THR A 113 -0.45 0.35 0.63
CA THR A 113 1.00 0.40 0.37
C THR A 113 1.81 -0.80 0.90
N ASP A 114 1.22 -1.62 1.77
CA ASP A 114 1.94 -2.62 2.56
C ASP A 114 1.28 -4.00 2.63
N LEU A 115 0.60 -4.43 1.55
CA LEU A 115 0.02 -5.78 1.44
C LEU A 115 1.07 -6.88 1.62
N ARG A 116 0.92 -7.73 2.64
CA ARG A 116 1.87 -8.79 3.03
C ARG A 116 1.24 -10.08 3.52
N LEU A 117 0.00 -10.07 4.03
CA LEU A 117 -0.64 -11.23 4.65
C LEU A 117 -1.73 -11.84 3.76
N PRO A 118 -2.02 -13.14 3.88
CA PRO A 118 -3.13 -13.77 3.17
C PRO A 118 -4.48 -13.10 3.42
N THR A 119 -4.79 -12.72 4.66
CA THR A 119 -6.07 -12.06 5.00
C THR A 119 -6.22 -10.68 4.36
N GLU A 120 -5.12 -9.91 4.31
CA GLU A 120 -5.04 -8.65 3.58
C GLU A 120 -5.24 -8.86 2.07
N TYR A 121 -4.61 -9.89 1.51
CA TYR A 121 -4.72 -10.25 0.09
C TYR A 121 -6.14 -10.63 -0.28
N ASP A 122 -6.76 -11.52 0.50
CA ASP A 122 -8.12 -11.99 0.30
C ASP A 122 -9.09 -10.81 0.35
N ARG A 123 -8.89 -9.89 1.31
CA ARG A 123 -9.71 -8.69 1.40
C ARG A 123 -9.55 -7.80 0.16
N CYS A 124 -8.32 -7.47 -0.25
CA CYS A 124 -8.07 -6.68 -1.44
C CYS A 124 -8.71 -7.29 -2.70
N ARG A 125 -8.60 -8.62 -2.88
CA ARG A 125 -9.24 -9.33 -4.00
C ARG A 125 -10.76 -9.24 -3.93
N SER A 126 -11.36 -9.44 -2.76
CA SER A 126 -12.82 -9.34 -2.60
C SER A 126 -13.39 -7.95 -2.89
N GLU A 127 -12.57 -6.92 -2.71
CA GLU A 127 -12.92 -5.51 -2.93
C GLU A 127 -12.53 -5.02 -4.34
N GLY A 128 -12.04 -5.92 -5.21
CA GLY A 128 -11.71 -5.61 -6.60
C GLY A 128 -10.43 -4.80 -6.80
N TYR A 129 -9.50 -4.83 -5.84
CA TYR A 129 -8.21 -4.13 -5.98
C TYR A 129 -7.34 -4.77 -7.07
N VAL A 130 -6.68 -3.93 -7.85
CA VAL A 130 -5.57 -4.33 -8.72
C VAL A 130 -4.32 -4.49 -7.85
N ILE A 131 -3.72 -5.68 -7.87
CA ILE A 131 -2.56 -6.01 -7.05
C ILE A 131 -1.29 -5.93 -7.90
N ILE A 132 -0.36 -5.07 -7.50
CA ILE A 132 0.92 -4.86 -8.17
C ILE A 132 2.06 -5.32 -7.25
N ARG A 133 2.87 -6.28 -7.71
CA ARG A 133 4.09 -6.68 -7.01
C ARG A 133 5.29 -5.89 -7.49
N ILE A 134 6.04 -5.30 -6.56
CA ILE A 134 7.35 -4.69 -6.84
C ILE A 134 8.46 -5.61 -6.35
N ARG A 135 9.28 -6.11 -7.27
CA ARG A 135 10.48 -6.91 -7.01
C ARG A 135 11.74 -6.07 -7.16
N ALA A 136 12.80 -6.47 -6.46
CA ALA A 136 14.16 -5.96 -6.68
C ALA A 136 15.14 -7.03 -6.21
N GLN A 137 16.31 -7.11 -6.85
CA GLN A 137 17.35 -8.05 -6.45
C GLN A 137 17.75 -7.87 -4.98
N SER A 138 17.94 -8.99 -4.27
CA SER A 138 18.28 -8.98 -2.83
C SER A 138 19.53 -8.16 -2.52
N ALA A 139 20.57 -8.25 -3.37
CA ALA A 139 21.79 -7.45 -3.22
C ALA A 139 21.51 -5.94 -3.28
N LEU A 140 20.66 -5.51 -4.22
CA LEU A 140 20.28 -4.11 -4.36
C LEU A 140 19.41 -3.63 -3.19
N ARG A 141 18.51 -4.49 -2.68
CA ARG A 141 17.70 -4.19 -1.48
C ARG A 141 18.58 -3.98 -0.25
N ILE A 142 19.61 -4.81 -0.08
CA ILE A 142 20.59 -4.68 1.01
C ILE A 142 21.37 -3.37 0.87
N HIS A 143 21.86 -3.05 -0.34
CA HIS A 143 22.55 -1.79 -0.62
C HIS A 143 21.69 -0.57 -0.23
N ARG A 144 20.43 -0.53 -0.71
CA ARG A 144 19.46 0.53 -0.39
C ARG A 144 19.12 0.62 1.09
N ALA A 145 19.23 -0.48 1.84
CA ALA A 145 19.05 -0.46 3.30
C ALA A 145 20.23 0.22 3.99
N VAL A 146 21.46 -0.16 3.63
CA VAL A 146 22.70 0.41 4.18
C VAL A 146 22.79 1.91 3.94
N GLU A 147 22.47 2.39 2.74
CA GLU A 147 22.56 3.81 2.39
C GLU A 147 21.57 4.70 3.13
N SER A 148 20.47 4.13 3.62
CA SER A 148 19.35 4.92 4.12
C SER A 148 19.49 5.44 5.55
N ALA A 149 20.62 5.15 6.22
CA ALA A 149 20.88 5.43 7.63
C ALA A 149 19.80 4.91 8.62
N ASP A 150 18.82 4.15 8.14
CA ASP A 150 17.79 3.47 8.92
C ASP A 150 18.48 2.39 9.75
N THR A 151 18.28 2.38 11.07
CA THR A 151 18.84 1.38 11.97
C THR A 151 18.17 0.04 11.65
N PHE A 152 18.78 -0.70 10.73
CA PHE A 152 18.21 -1.91 10.17
C PHE A 152 18.91 -3.13 10.77
N ASN A 153 18.15 -4.00 11.43
CA ASN A 153 18.65 -5.31 11.78
C ASN A 153 18.46 -6.25 10.58
N LEU A 154 19.50 -6.96 10.14
CA LEU A 154 19.41 -8.02 9.11
C LEU A 154 18.25 -9.01 9.33
N ARG A 155 17.81 -9.19 10.59
CA ARG A 155 16.63 -9.98 10.97
C ARG A 155 15.32 -9.46 10.37
N ASP A 156 15.16 -8.14 10.21
CA ASP A 156 13.98 -7.52 9.60
C ASP A 156 13.91 -7.82 8.08
N LEU A 157 15.02 -8.20 7.43
CA LEU A 157 15.09 -8.60 6.01
C LEU A 157 14.69 -10.07 5.80
N THR A 158 14.62 -10.86 6.87
CA THR A 158 14.44 -12.32 6.83
C THR A 158 13.16 -12.79 7.55
N HIS A 159 12.34 -11.87 8.04
CA HIS A 159 11.13 -12.20 8.79
C HIS A 159 10.11 -12.96 7.92
N GLU A 160 9.35 -13.88 8.53
CA GLU A 160 8.32 -14.73 7.88
C GLU A 160 7.30 -13.96 7.02
N THR A 161 7.14 -12.67 7.26
CA THR A 161 6.23 -11.79 6.49
C THR A 161 6.71 -11.55 5.05
N GLU A 162 7.98 -11.80 4.72
CA GLU A 162 8.44 -11.77 3.32
C GLU A 162 8.05 -13.04 2.54
N SER A 163 7.78 -14.17 3.22
CA SER A 163 7.53 -15.46 2.55
C SER A 163 6.16 -15.56 1.85
N HIS A 164 5.19 -14.75 2.27
CA HIS A 164 3.83 -14.76 1.72
C HIS A 164 3.72 -13.87 0.47
N VAL A 165 4.45 -12.76 0.46
CA VAL A 165 4.46 -11.76 -0.62
C VAL A 165 4.75 -12.39 -1.98
N ASP A 166 5.67 -13.34 -2.03
CA ASP A 166 6.06 -14.02 -3.28
C ASP A 166 5.02 -15.02 -3.79
N LYS A 167 4.07 -15.43 -2.94
CA LYS A 167 3.07 -16.46 -3.27
C LYS A 167 1.77 -15.91 -3.83
N PHE A 168 1.49 -14.61 -3.67
CA PHE A 168 0.26 -14.00 -4.18
C PHE A 168 0.16 -14.10 -5.71
N ALA A 169 -1.02 -14.41 -6.23
CA ALA A 169 -1.30 -14.15 -7.64
C ALA A 169 -1.52 -12.65 -7.78
N VAL A 170 -0.75 -11.98 -8.65
CA VAL A 170 -0.81 -10.53 -8.85
C VAL A 170 -1.18 -10.20 -10.28
N ASP A 171 -1.80 -9.03 -10.48
CA ASP A 171 -2.25 -8.61 -11.81
C ASP A 171 -1.07 -8.04 -12.61
N TYR A 172 -0.15 -7.35 -11.94
CA TYR A 172 1.07 -6.85 -12.53
C TYR A 172 2.28 -7.09 -11.63
N GLU A 173 3.45 -7.23 -12.25
CA GLU A 173 4.73 -7.34 -11.57
C GLU A 173 5.74 -6.39 -12.21
N ILE A 174 6.44 -5.60 -11.38
CA ILE A 174 7.48 -4.67 -11.79
C ILE A 174 8.81 -5.09 -11.17
N THR A 175 9.85 -5.22 -12.01
CA THR A 175 11.23 -5.46 -11.56
C THR A 175 11.97 -4.12 -11.45
N ASN A 176 12.32 -3.72 -10.23
CA ASN A 176 12.98 -2.46 -9.90
C ASN A 176 14.50 -2.63 -9.70
N ASP A 177 15.17 -3.10 -10.74
CA ASP A 177 16.62 -3.29 -10.78
C ASP A 177 17.35 -2.12 -11.47
N GLY A 178 16.60 -1.22 -12.10
CA GLY A 178 17.12 -0.06 -12.81
C GLY A 178 16.99 1.25 -12.04
N SER A 179 16.92 2.33 -12.81
CA SER A 179 16.71 3.69 -12.37
C SER A 179 15.26 3.97 -11.93
N LEU A 180 15.08 5.07 -11.20
CA LEU A 180 13.75 5.53 -10.81
C LEU A 180 12.87 5.89 -12.03
N ALA A 181 13.48 6.38 -13.11
CA ALA A 181 12.78 6.71 -14.34
C ALA A 181 12.20 5.45 -15.02
N GLU A 182 12.96 4.34 -15.02
CA GLU A 182 12.48 3.06 -15.55
C GLU A 182 11.36 2.47 -14.67
N LEU A 183 11.48 2.58 -13.35
CA LEU A 183 10.41 2.20 -12.43
C LEU A 183 9.11 2.97 -12.71
N TYR A 184 9.21 4.28 -12.89
CA TYR A 184 8.05 5.14 -13.18
C TYR A 184 7.47 4.89 -14.57
N ALA A 185 8.31 4.63 -15.58
CA ALA A 185 7.84 4.23 -16.90
C ALA A 185 7.05 2.91 -16.88
N ALA A 186 7.47 1.94 -16.04
CA ALA A 186 6.71 0.71 -15.84
C ALA A 186 5.35 0.95 -15.17
N VAL A 187 5.30 1.83 -14.16
CA VAL A 187 4.03 2.27 -13.55
C VAL A 187 3.14 2.93 -14.59
N ASP A 188 3.69 3.83 -15.42
CA ASP A 188 2.94 4.51 -16.48
C ASP A 188 2.31 3.54 -17.48
N ALA A 189 3.04 2.49 -17.86
CA ALA A 189 2.53 1.47 -18.76
C ALA A 189 1.34 0.70 -18.16
N ILE A 190 1.41 0.32 -16.88
CA ILE A 190 0.30 -0.33 -16.16
C ILE A 190 -0.88 0.62 -16.07
N MET A 191 -0.65 1.88 -15.69
CA MET A 191 -1.73 2.86 -15.55
C MET A 191 -2.39 3.20 -16.89
N ALA A 192 -1.66 3.11 -18.01
CA ALA A 192 -2.24 3.26 -19.35
C ALA A 192 -3.12 2.06 -19.73
N ASP A 193 -2.77 0.86 -19.28
CA ASP A 193 -3.57 -0.36 -19.50
C ASP A 193 -4.86 -0.32 -18.67
N LEU A 194 -4.79 0.08 -17.40
CA LEU A 194 -5.94 0.21 -16.50
C LEU A 194 -6.96 1.29 -16.88
N LYS A 195 -6.60 2.19 -17.81
CA LYS A 195 -7.50 3.24 -18.33
C LYS A 195 -8.30 2.80 -19.56
N ARG A 196 -8.00 1.64 -20.14
CA ARG A 196 -8.68 1.10 -21.32
C ARG A 196 -9.98 0.43 -20.94
#